data_AF-A0A7C7S545-F1
#
_entry.id   AF-A0A7C7S545-F1
#
_cell.length_a   1.000
_cell.length_b   1.000
_cell.length_c   1.000
_cell.angle_alpha   90.00
_cell.angle_beta   90.00
_cell.angle_gamma   90.00
#
_symmetry.space_group_name_H-M   'P 1'
#
loop_
_entity.id
_entity.type
_entity.pdbx_description
1 polymer ?
#
loop_
_entity_poly.entity_id
_entity_poly.type
_entity_poly.pdbx_seq_one_letter_code
_entity_poly.pdbx_strand_id
1 'polypeptide(L)'
;MSIKSITQRTQTLVDVAMGRTPADLVIRDGQWVSVQSGEIIPHTDIAIKDERIAFVGEDASHTIGEDTQIIEAQGRYLVPGLLDGHMHVESGMITVTEFVRAVARRGTTGIFVDPHEIANVFGLDGVRLMVDEAAGQPIHVWVQMPS
;
A
#
# COMPACT_ATOMS: atom_id res chain seq x y z
N MET A 1 17.23 -10.22 -2.21
CA MET A 1 17.26 -9.00 -3.05
C MET A 1 18.30 -8.04 -2.50
N SER A 2 19.18 -7.50 -3.34
CA SER A 2 20.10 -6.44 -2.91
C SER A 2 19.30 -5.16 -2.67
N ILE A 3 19.38 -4.59 -1.47
CA ILE A 3 18.70 -3.33 -1.13
C ILE A 3 19.34 -2.22 -1.96
N LYS A 4 18.61 -1.69 -2.94
CA LYS A 4 19.06 -0.51 -3.71
C LYS A 4 19.19 0.68 -2.75
N SER A 5 20.26 1.46 -2.90
CA SER A 5 20.39 2.73 -2.18
C SER A 5 19.24 3.68 -2.56
N ILE A 6 18.95 4.66 -1.70
CA ILE A 6 17.92 5.67 -1.98
C ILE A 6 18.20 6.41 -3.28
N THR A 7 19.46 6.76 -3.55
CA THR A 7 19.88 7.43 -4.78
C THR A 7 19.58 6.61 -6.02
N GLN A 8 19.92 5.32 -6.02
CA GLN A 8 19.65 4.42 -7.15
C GLN A 8 18.14 4.28 -7.41
N ARG A 9 17.34 4.20 -6.35
CA ARG A 9 15.88 4.14 -6.47
C ARG A 9 15.33 5.44 -7.05
N THR A 10 15.74 6.58 -6.53
CA THR A 10 15.28 7.89 -7.04
C THR A 10 15.66 8.06 -8.51
N GLN A 11 16.88 7.69 -8.91
CA GLN A 11 17.30 7.71 -10.32
C GLN A 11 16.38 6.84 -11.19
N THR A 12 16.11 5.61 -10.74
CA THR A 12 15.21 4.69 -11.46
C THR A 12 13.81 5.29 -11.62
N LEU A 13 13.24 5.88 -10.57
CA LEU A 13 11.91 6.51 -10.64
C LEU A 13 11.89 7.72 -11.58
N VAL A 14 12.95 8.53 -11.56
CA VAL A 14 13.09 9.67 -12.49
C VAL A 14 13.24 9.17 -13.93
N ASP A 15 13.99 8.09 -14.17
CA ASP A 15 14.14 7.51 -15.50
C ASP A 15 12.81 7.00 -16.05
N VAL A 16 11.98 6.38 -15.20
CA VAL A 16 10.63 5.96 -15.58
C VAL A 16 9.73 7.17 -15.87
N ALA A 17 9.69 8.16 -14.96
CA ALA A 17 8.89 9.37 -15.15
C ALA A 17 9.24 10.11 -16.45
N MET A 18 10.51 10.08 -16.85
CA MET A 18 11.02 10.68 -18.07
C MET A 18 10.93 9.79 -19.32
N GLY A 19 10.37 8.58 -19.21
CA GLY A 19 10.23 7.63 -20.34
C GLY A 19 11.53 6.99 -20.82
N ARG A 20 12.62 7.08 -20.04
CA ARG A 20 13.91 6.43 -20.36
C ARG A 20 13.91 4.94 -20.01
N THR A 21 13.00 4.50 -19.15
CA THR A 21 12.89 3.11 -18.70
C THR A 21 11.42 2.79 -18.48
N PRO A 22 10.95 1.58 -18.82
CA PRO A 22 9.56 1.21 -18.61
C PRO A 22 9.20 0.99 -17.14
N ALA A 23 7.95 1.30 -16.79
CA ALA A 23 7.30 1.00 -15.52
C ALA A 23 7.01 -0.52 -15.40
N ASP A 24 6.87 -1.01 -14.16
CA ASP A 24 6.44 -2.40 -13.92
C ASP A 24 4.92 -2.52 -14.09
N LEU A 25 4.18 -1.50 -13.65
CA LEU A 25 2.72 -1.44 -13.68
C LEU A 25 2.27 -0.02 -14.05
N VAL A 26 1.25 0.08 -14.91
CA VAL A 26 0.52 1.33 -15.18
C VAL A 26 -0.96 1.10 -14.94
N ILE A 27 -1.59 1.95 -14.12
CA ILE A 27 -3.03 2.02 -13.95
C ILE A 27 -3.55 3.17 -14.82
N ARG A 28 -4.48 2.90 -15.74
CA ARG A 28 -4.94 3.89 -16.73
C ARG A 28 -6.37 4.33 -16.55
N ASP A 29 -6.67 5.54 -17.01
CA ASP A 29 -8.01 6.12 -17.10
C ASP A 29 -8.78 6.08 -15.76
N GLY A 30 -8.13 6.53 -14.69
CA GLY A 30 -8.77 6.65 -13.38
C GLY A 30 -9.25 8.07 -13.06
N GLN A 31 -10.13 8.18 -12.06
CA GLN A 31 -10.51 9.46 -11.45
C GLN A 31 -9.74 9.62 -10.13
N TRP A 32 -8.66 10.40 -10.13
CA TRP A 32 -7.82 10.56 -8.96
C TRP A 32 -8.47 11.46 -7.91
N VAL A 33 -8.70 10.89 -6.73
CA VAL A 33 -9.10 11.63 -5.54
C VAL A 33 -7.84 12.22 -4.88
N SER A 34 -7.54 13.47 -5.19
CA SER A 34 -6.45 14.20 -4.57
C SER A 34 -6.85 14.60 -3.15
N VAL A 35 -6.41 13.82 -2.17
CA VAL A 35 -6.71 14.10 -0.75
C VAL A 35 -6.01 15.37 -0.22
N GLN A 36 -5.01 15.88 -0.94
CA GLN A 36 -4.34 17.13 -0.59
C GLN A 36 -5.15 18.37 -1.03
N SER A 37 -5.68 18.37 -2.25
CA SER A 37 -6.47 19.50 -2.78
C SER A 37 -7.97 19.36 -2.59
N GLY A 38 -8.47 18.14 -2.35
CA GLY A 38 -9.90 17.82 -2.30
C GLY A 38 -10.56 17.63 -3.67
N GLU A 39 -9.77 17.67 -4.75
CA GLU A 39 -10.26 17.55 -6.12
C GLU A 39 -10.40 16.10 -6.57
N ILE A 40 -11.30 15.88 -7.52
CA ILE A 40 -11.38 14.65 -8.30
C ILE A 40 -10.88 14.99 -9.71
N ILE A 41 -9.68 14.49 -10.04
CA ILE A 41 -9.00 14.77 -11.29
C ILE A 41 -9.29 13.62 -12.26
N PRO A 42 -10.04 13.83 -13.35
CA PRO A 42 -10.38 12.78 -14.31
C PRO A 42 -9.16 12.38 -15.17
N HIS A 43 -9.29 11.26 -15.90
CA HIS A 43 -8.31 10.78 -16.88
C HIS A 43 -6.87 10.75 -16.35
N THR A 44 -6.69 10.27 -15.13
CA THR A 44 -5.37 10.17 -14.50
C THR A 44 -4.83 8.75 -14.63
N ASP A 45 -3.61 8.66 -15.13
CA ASP A 45 -2.78 7.46 -15.16
C ASP A 45 -1.75 7.49 -14.01
N ILE A 46 -1.39 6.32 -13.50
CA ILE A 46 -0.37 6.13 -12.46
C ILE A 46 0.63 5.07 -12.93
N ALA A 47 1.92 5.42 -13.01
CA ALA A 47 3.00 4.49 -13.30
C ALA A 47 3.78 4.11 -12.02
N ILE A 48 4.08 2.81 -11.87
CA ILE A 48 4.68 2.22 -10.68
C ILE A 48 5.95 1.45 -11.08
N LYS A 49 7.02 1.62 -10.29
CA LYS A 49 8.30 0.92 -10.43
C LYS A 49 8.86 0.57 -9.05
N ASP A 50 9.35 -0.67 -8.87
CA ASP A 50 9.98 -1.12 -7.62
C ASP A 50 9.13 -0.74 -6.36
N GLU A 51 7.82 -1.04 -6.39
CA GLU A 51 6.87 -0.74 -5.30
C GLU A 51 6.70 0.76 -4.98
N ARG A 52 7.02 1.65 -5.91
CA ARG A 52 6.87 3.10 -5.73
C ARG A 52 6.19 3.72 -6.93
N ILE A 53 5.42 4.77 -6.68
CA ILE A 53 4.82 5.59 -7.72
C ILE A 53 5.94 6.41 -8.37
N ALA A 54 6.11 6.25 -9.68
CA ALA A 54 7.09 6.98 -10.48
C ALA A 54 6.46 8.20 -11.19
N PHE A 55 5.20 8.09 -11.61
CA PHE A 55 4.49 9.13 -12.35
C PHE A 55 2.99 9.12 -12.04
N VAL A 56 2.39 10.31 -12.02
CA VAL A 56 0.94 10.54 -11.94
C VAL A 56 0.61 11.69 -12.90
N GLY A 57 -0.29 11.48 -13.84
CA GLY A 57 -0.63 12.49 -14.84
C GLY A 57 -1.64 12.01 -15.87
N GLU A 58 -1.97 12.84 -16.86
CA GLU A 58 -3.04 12.55 -17.83
C GLU A 58 -2.72 11.42 -18.82
N ASP A 59 -1.43 11.19 -19.10
CA ASP A 59 -0.97 10.18 -20.04
C ASP A 59 0.36 9.59 -19.56
N ALA A 60 0.35 8.30 -19.22
CA ALA A 60 1.55 7.55 -18.85
C ALA A 60 2.08 6.64 -19.97
N SER A 61 1.59 6.79 -21.21
CA SER A 61 1.94 5.92 -22.34
C SER A 61 3.44 5.85 -22.64
N HIS A 62 4.18 6.94 -22.40
CA HIS A 62 5.65 6.98 -22.54
C HIS A 62 6.40 6.12 -21.53
N THR A 63 5.73 5.64 -20.48
CA THR A 63 6.30 4.75 -19.46
C THR A 63 6.02 3.27 -19.73
N ILE A 64 5.26 2.94 -20.77
CA ILE A 64 4.85 1.57 -21.08
C ILE A 64 5.88 0.88 -21.99
N GLY A 65 6.40 -0.25 -21.52
CA GLY A 65 7.23 -1.17 -22.30
C GLY A 65 6.54 -2.50 -22.56
N GLU A 66 7.26 -3.43 -23.19
CA GLU A 66 6.75 -4.76 -23.55
C GLU A 66 6.26 -5.58 -22.35
N ASP A 67 6.96 -5.49 -21.22
CA ASP A 67 6.65 -6.23 -19.99
C ASP A 67 5.81 -5.45 -18.97
N THR A 68 5.38 -4.23 -19.31
CA THR A 68 4.62 -3.39 -18.37
C THR A 68 3.21 -3.96 -18.20
N GLN A 69 2.84 -4.30 -16.97
CA GLN A 69 1.46 -4.68 -16.66
C GLN A 69 0.56 -3.45 -16.76
N ILE A 70 -0.62 -3.61 -17.36
CA ILE A 70 -1.62 -2.54 -17.48
C ILE A 70 -2.88 -2.93 -16.72
N ILE A 71 -3.39 -2.02 -15.88
CA ILE A 71 -4.69 -2.12 -15.23
C ILE A 71 -5.57 -0.98 -15.75
N GLU A 72 -6.67 -1.32 -16.42
CA GLU A 72 -7.67 -0.33 -16.83
C GLU A 72 -8.59 0.01 -15.66
N ALA A 73 -8.52 1.23 -15.15
CA ALA A 73 -9.44 1.70 -14.11
C ALA A 73 -10.85 2.01 -14.67
N GLN A 74 -10.98 2.29 -15.98
CA GLN A 74 -12.27 2.48 -16.66
C GLN A 74 -13.13 3.57 -15.99
N GLY A 75 -12.52 4.70 -15.69
CA GLY A 75 -13.15 5.83 -15.00
C GLY A 75 -13.45 5.60 -13.51
N ARG A 76 -12.95 4.51 -12.89
CA ARG A 76 -13.09 4.29 -11.44
C ARG A 76 -12.21 5.23 -10.63
N TYR A 77 -12.56 5.42 -9.36
CA TYR A 77 -11.79 6.24 -8.44
C TYR A 77 -10.45 5.62 -8.06
N LEU A 78 -9.40 6.43 -8.15
CA LEU A 78 -8.08 6.13 -7.61
C LEU A 78 -7.94 6.84 -6.26
N VAL A 79 -7.83 6.05 -5.19
CA VAL A 79 -7.64 6.54 -3.82
C VAL A 79 -6.37 5.92 -3.25
N PRO A 80 -5.66 6.61 -2.33
CA PRO A 80 -4.65 5.97 -1.51
C PRO A 80 -5.27 4.79 -0.74
N GLY A 81 -4.45 3.77 -0.47
CA GLY A 81 -4.87 2.70 0.43
C GLY A 81 -5.27 3.25 1.80
N LEU A 82 -6.33 2.68 2.37
CA LEU A 82 -6.89 3.15 3.63
C LEU A 82 -5.99 2.76 4.80
N LEU A 83 -5.94 3.63 5.81
CA LEU A 83 -5.23 3.41 7.07
C LEU A 83 -6.24 3.44 8.22
N ASP A 84 -6.27 2.37 9.01
CA ASP A 84 -7.04 2.32 10.26
C ASP A 84 -6.14 2.74 11.42
N GLY A 85 -6.35 3.95 11.94
CA GLY A 85 -5.46 4.61 12.89
C GLY A 85 -5.48 4.05 14.31
N HIS A 86 -6.48 3.25 14.67
CA HIS A 86 -6.56 2.60 15.98
C HIS A 86 -7.59 1.47 15.96
N MET A 87 -7.16 0.23 16.20
CA MET A 87 -8.09 -0.90 16.27
C MET A 87 -7.55 -2.07 17.08
N HIS A 88 -8.43 -3.01 17.40
CA HIS A 88 -8.15 -4.24 18.15
C HIS A 88 -8.54 -5.45 17.31
N VAL A 89 -7.57 -6.29 16.92
CA VAL A 89 -7.82 -7.47 16.08
C VAL A 89 -8.63 -8.52 16.85
N GLU A 90 -8.36 -8.62 18.16
CA GLU A 90 -8.99 -9.55 19.10
C GLU A 90 -10.51 -9.38 19.16
N SER A 91 -11.01 -8.15 19.01
CA SER A 91 -12.44 -7.83 18.95
C SER A 91 -13.12 -8.45 17.71
N GLY A 92 -12.35 -8.75 16.67
CA GLY A 92 -12.80 -9.51 15.50
C GLY A 92 -12.87 -11.03 15.73
N MET A 93 -12.42 -11.52 16.89
CA MET A 93 -12.37 -12.94 17.28
C MET A 93 -11.59 -13.83 16.29
N ILE A 94 -10.62 -13.26 15.59
CA ILE A 94 -9.78 -13.91 14.58
C ILE A 94 -8.32 -13.49 14.75
N THR A 95 -7.39 -14.19 14.11
CA THR A 95 -5.95 -13.85 14.15
C THR A 95 -5.63 -12.69 13.21
N VAL A 96 -4.41 -12.16 13.29
CA VAL A 96 -3.96 -11.03 12.45
C VAL A 96 -4.05 -11.38 10.96
N THR A 97 -3.63 -12.60 10.58
CA THR A 97 -3.68 -13.07 9.18
C THR A 97 -5.11 -13.10 8.65
N GLU A 98 -6.04 -13.63 9.43
CA GLU A 98 -7.45 -13.71 9.01
C GLU A 98 -8.12 -12.34 8.95
N PHE A 99 -7.75 -11.44 9.86
CA PHE A 99 -8.19 -10.05 9.81
C PHE A 99 -7.69 -9.36 8.53
N VAL A 100 -6.38 -9.45 8.25
CA VAL A 100 -5.75 -8.87 7.05
C VAL A 100 -6.39 -9.43 5.78
N ARG A 101 -6.64 -10.75 5.71
CA ARG A 101 -7.33 -11.38 4.58
C ARG A 101 -8.69 -10.75 4.30
N ALA A 102 -9.42 -10.35 5.34
CA ALA A 102 -10.73 -9.73 5.22
C ALA A 102 -10.67 -8.25 4.78
N VAL A 103 -9.74 -7.46 5.33
CA VAL A 103 -9.70 -6.00 5.12
C VAL A 103 -8.87 -5.56 3.91
N ALA A 104 -7.81 -6.30 3.55
CA ALA A 104 -6.93 -5.93 2.44
C ALA A 104 -7.69 -5.85 1.10
N ARG A 105 -8.63 -6.77 0.88
CA ARG A 105 -9.50 -6.80 -0.30
C ARG A 105 -10.50 -5.64 -0.37
N ARG A 106 -10.66 -4.90 0.73
CA ARG A 106 -11.54 -3.74 0.84
C ARG A 106 -10.77 -2.41 0.81
N GLY A 107 -9.46 -2.45 0.53
CA GLY A 107 -8.62 -1.28 0.34
C GLY A 107 -7.82 -0.84 1.56
N THR A 108 -7.93 -1.53 2.70
CA THR A 108 -7.07 -1.24 3.87
C THR A 108 -5.65 -1.75 3.61
N THR A 109 -4.67 -0.85 3.67
CA THR A 109 -3.25 -1.14 3.41
C THR A 109 -2.35 -0.89 4.61
N GLY A 110 -2.91 -0.33 5.69
CA GLY A 110 -2.23 -0.17 6.95
C GLY A 110 -3.21 -0.18 8.12
N ILE A 111 -2.78 -0.78 9.23
CA ILE A 111 -3.54 -0.80 10.50
C ILE A 111 -2.58 -0.56 11.67
N PHE A 112 -3.06 0.17 12.67
CA PHE A 112 -2.34 0.42 13.93
C PHE A 112 -3.08 -0.32 15.05
N VAL A 113 -2.51 -1.45 15.48
CA VAL A 113 -3.18 -2.41 16.36
C VAL A 113 -2.68 -2.28 17.79
N ASP A 114 -3.58 -2.16 18.75
CA ASP A 114 -3.26 -2.19 20.18
C ASP A 114 -3.62 -3.58 20.76
N PRO A 115 -2.63 -4.43 21.09
CA PRO A 115 -2.86 -5.82 21.47
C PRO A 115 -3.16 -5.98 22.97
N HIS A 116 -3.92 -5.05 23.58
CA HIS A 116 -4.08 -5.02 25.03
C HIS A 116 -4.90 -6.20 25.56
N GLU A 117 -5.78 -6.79 24.75
CA GLU A 117 -6.58 -7.94 25.14
C GLU A 117 -5.68 -9.19 25.28
N ILE A 118 -4.86 -9.49 24.27
CA ILE A 118 -3.94 -10.62 24.34
C ILE A 118 -2.82 -10.38 25.38
N ALA A 119 -2.40 -9.14 25.57
CA ALA A 119 -1.40 -8.77 26.58
C ALA A 119 -1.93 -8.97 28.00
N ASN A 120 -3.19 -8.65 28.29
CA ASN A 120 -3.77 -8.88 29.61
C ASN A 120 -3.90 -10.38 29.95
N VAL A 121 -4.05 -11.24 28.94
CA VAL A 121 -4.19 -12.69 29.15
C VAL A 121 -2.84 -13.41 29.19
N PHE A 122 -1.94 -13.10 28.24
CA PHE A 122 -0.69 -13.84 28.01
C PHE A 122 0.57 -13.00 28.23
N GLY A 123 0.44 -11.75 28.66
CA GLY A 123 1.58 -10.84 28.84
C GLY A 123 2.34 -10.58 27.54
N LEU A 124 3.66 -10.43 27.66
CA LEU A 124 4.54 -10.15 26.53
C LEU A 124 4.61 -11.29 25.51
N ASP A 125 4.34 -12.53 25.92
CA ASP A 125 4.30 -13.66 24.98
C ASP A 125 3.12 -13.50 24.01
N GLY A 126 1.97 -13.01 24.51
CA GLY A 126 0.81 -12.65 23.68
C GLY A 126 1.13 -11.55 22.67
N VAL A 127 1.76 -10.47 23.14
CA VAL A 127 2.19 -9.36 22.27
C VAL A 127 3.16 -9.86 21.19
N ARG A 128 4.12 -10.72 21.56
CA ARG A 128 5.09 -11.28 20.63
C ARG A 128 4.44 -12.11 19.54
N LEU A 129 3.42 -12.91 19.87
CA LEU A 129 2.66 -13.68 18.86
C LEU A 129 2.04 -12.76 17.80
N MET A 130 1.44 -11.64 18.22
CA MET A 130 0.88 -10.67 17.27
C MET A 130 1.93 -9.96 16.45
N VAL A 131 3.06 -9.56 17.04
CA VAL A 131 4.18 -8.93 16.32
C VAL A 131 4.76 -9.87 15.25
N ASP A 132 4.98 -11.13 15.60
CA ASP A 132 5.53 -12.14 14.69
C ASP A 132 4.53 -12.43 13.54
N GLU A 133 3.23 -12.52 13.82
CA GLU A 133 2.20 -12.68 12.78
C GLU A 133 2.06 -11.43 11.90
N ALA A 134 2.11 -10.24 12.48
CA ALA A 134 2.05 -8.94 11.80
C ALA A 134 3.19 -8.75 10.79
N ALA A 135 4.42 -9.19 11.13
CA ALA A 135 5.58 -9.05 10.27
C ALA A 135 5.48 -9.82 8.94
N GLY A 136 4.62 -10.85 8.87
CA GLY A 136 4.42 -11.67 7.68
C GLY A 136 3.29 -11.20 6.75
N GLN A 137 2.63 -10.07 7.06
CA GLN A 137 1.41 -9.67 6.36
C GLN A 137 1.68 -8.87 5.07
N PRO A 138 0.80 -8.97 4.05
CA PRO A 138 0.93 -8.22 2.79
C PRO A 138 0.55 -6.73 2.89
N ILE A 139 0.14 -6.28 4.08
CA ILE A 139 -0.17 -4.88 4.40
C ILE A 139 0.66 -4.45 5.61
N HIS A 140 0.73 -3.14 5.88
CA HIS A 140 1.42 -2.67 7.08
C HIS A 140 0.57 -2.95 8.34
N VAL A 141 1.13 -3.71 9.27
CA VAL A 141 0.52 -3.93 10.58
C VAL A 141 1.48 -3.40 11.64
N TRP A 142 1.17 -2.22 12.19
CA TRP A 142 1.96 -1.61 13.25
C TRP A 142 1.38 -1.98 14.60
N VAL A 143 2.10 -2.82 15.34
CA VAL A 143 1.73 -3.23 16.70
C VAL A 143 2.18 -2.16 17.69
N GLN A 144 1.23 -1.61 18.44
CA GLN A 144 1.46 -0.62 19.48
C GLN A 144 1.83 -1.31 20.81
N MET A 145 2.42 -0.56 21.74
CA MET A 145 2.63 -1.04 23.10
C MET A 145 1.37 -0.80 23.93
N PRO A 146 0.78 -1.85 24.52
CA PRO A 146 -0.33 -1.71 25.47
C PRO A 146 0.06 -0.82 26.64
N SER A 147 -0.84 0.07 27.07
CA SER A 147 -0.62 1.03 28.17
C SER A 147 -1.76 1.04 29.17
#